data_AF-A0A522QHS4-F1
#
_entry.id   AF-A0A522QHS4-F1
#
_cell.length_a   1.000
_cell.length_b   1.000
_cell.length_c   1.000
_cell.angle_alpha   90.00
_cell.angle_beta   90.00
_cell.angle_gamma   90.00
#
_symmetry.space_group_name_H-M   'P 1'
#
loop_
_entity.id
_entity.type
_entity.pdbx_description
1 polymer ?
#
loop_
_entity_poly.entity_id
_entity_poly.type
_entity_poly.pdbx_seq_one_letter_code
_entity_poly.pdbx_strand_id
1 'polypeptide(L)'
;MPRGGARRGSRAAAARPRLSQHTFPRRRPGTLAARDRPGVPSLLIYLSNHTRGSGIDAAHVRRTVRRLLAALGERRSSVSVTFVRDPEMRALNREHRAKDRTTDVLSFSLVEGEPGPRGGERMLGDVVISVDAAARQAADYDAPIAREVERLLIHSLLHLLGHDHMESQERSRMVSEERRLAAVVGMPWAYEPGEEGQP
;
A
#
# COMPACT_ATOMS: atom_id res chain seq x y z
N MET A 1 23.66 27.37 -49.01
CA MET A 1 22.81 28.46 -49.56
C MET A 1 22.69 28.21 -51.06
N PRO A 2 21.52 28.16 -51.73
CA PRO A 2 20.22 28.85 -51.53
C PRO A 2 19.02 27.88 -51.29
N ARG A 3 17.92 28.25 -50.61
CA ARG A 3 16.65 28.91 -51.07
C ARG A 3 16.00 28.17 -52.27
N GLY A 4 14.74 27.74 -52.29
CA GLY A 4 13.56 28.04 -51.48
C GLY A 4 12.36 28.30 -52.40
N GLY A 5 11.24 27.60 -52.19
CA GLY A 5 9.89 27.89 -52.73
C GLY A 5 9.66 27.56 -54.21
N ALA A 6 8.48 27.23 -54.69
CA ALA A 6 7.16 26.99 -54.13
C ALA A 6 6.29 26.55 -55.33
N ARG A 7 5.61 25.41 -55.25
CA ARG A 7 4.65 24.97 -56.27
C ARG A 7 3.24 25.43 -55.84
N ARG A 8 2.62 26.31 -56.62
CA ARG A 8 1.17 26.51 -56.77
C ARG A 8 0.90 26.26 -58.27
N GLY A 9 -0.10 25.52 -58.74
CA GLY A 9 -1.41 25.20 -58.22
C GLY A 9 -2.43 25.73 -59.24
N SER A 10 -3.22 24.86 -59.89
CA SER A 10 -4.46 25.25 -60.59
C SER A 10 -5.20 23.97 -61.03
N ARG A 11 -6.26 23.61 -60.29
CA ARG A 11 -7.68 23.74 -60.66
C ARG A 11 -8.22 22.58 -61.51
N ALA A 12 -9.08 21.79 -60.89
CA ALA A 12 -10.35 21.42 -61.50
C ALA A 12 -11.41 21.37 -60.39
N ALA A 13 -12.48 22.11 -60.62
CA ALA A 13 -13.64 22.23 -59.75
C ALA A 13 -14.77 21.35 -60.26
N ALA A 14 -15.77 21.19 -59.39
CA ALA A 14 -17.15 20.76 -59.64
C ALA A 14 -17.45 19.26 -59.53
N ALA A 15 -18.07 18.88 -58.42
CA ALA A 15 -19.46 18.42 -58.37
C ALA A 15 -19.94 18.26 -56.92
N ARG A 16 -21.07 18.88 -56.59
CA ARG A 16 -21.92 18.64 -55.41
C ARG A 16 -23.27 18.12 -55.94
N PRO A 17 -24.21 17.62 -55.11
CA PRO A 17 -24.09 16.84 -53.86
C PRO A 17 -24.99 15.58 -53.91
N ARG A 18 -24.71 14.55 -53.10
CA ARG A 18 -25.75 13.60 -52.67
C ARG A 18 -25.56 13.25 -51.20
N LEU A 19 -26.63 13.52 -50.44
CA LEU A 19 -26.79 13.19 -49.03
C LEU A 19 -26.57 11.69 -48.82
N SER A 20 -25.52 11.35 -48.07
CA SER A 20 -25.37 10.04 -47.45
C SER A 20 -25.44 10.22 -45.95
N GLN A 21 -26.43 9.59 -45.34
CA GLN A 21 -26.70 9.62 -43.92
C GLN A 21 -25.56 8.88 -43.20
N HIS A 22 -24.55 9.61 -42.76
CA HIS A 22 -23.57 9.07 -41.82
C HIS A 22 -24.19 9.05 -40.42
N THR A 23 -24.72 7.89 -40.06
CA THR A 23 -24.97 7.50 -38.68
C THR A 23 -23.67 7.59 -37.89
N PHE A 24 -23.53 8.59 -37.04
CA PHE A 24 -22.48 8.64 -36.02
C PHE A 24 -22.65 7.45 -35.06
N PRO A 25 -21.62 6.63 -34.80
CA PRO A 25 -21.70 5.68 -33.71
C PRO A 25 -21.75 6.45 -32.39
N ARG A 26 -22.89 6.36 -31.70
CA ARG A 26 -23.03 6.77 -30.30
C ARG A 26 -21.98 6.04 -29.48
N ARG A 27 -20.92 6.73 -29.06
CA ARG A 27 -20.06 6.30 -27.96
C ARG A 27 -20.95 6.09 -26.74
N ARG A 28 -21.20 4.83 -26.39
CA ARG A 28 -21.71 4.48 -25.06
C ARG A 28 -20.67 4.98 -24.05
N PRO A 29 -21.05 5.65 -22.96
CA PRO A 29 -20.16 5.79 -21.83
C PRO A 29 -19.87 4.38 -21.34
N GLY A 30 -18.68 3.88 -21.64
CA GLY A 30 -18.15 2.67 -21.05
C GLY A 30 -17.89 2.97 -19.59
N THR A 31 -18.92 2.84 -18.76
CA THR A 31 -18.75 2.57 -17.35
C THR A 31 -17.88 1.32 -17.29
N LEU A 32 -16.60 1.47 -16.92
CA LEU A 32 -15.80 0.37 -16.41
C LEU A 32 -16.47 -0.05 -15.09
N ALA A 33 -17.60 -0.75 -15.21
CA ALA A 33 -18.09 -1.60 -14.16
C ALA A 33 -17.01 -2.67 -14.02
N ALA A 34 -16.16 -2.49 -13.02
CA ALA A 34 -15.34 -3.55 -12.48
C ALA A 34 -16.26 -4.75 -12.34
N ARG A 35 -16.01 -5.78 -13.16
CA ARG A 35 -16.74 -7.04 -13.09
C ARG A 35 -16.45 -7.62 -11.72
N ASP A 36 -17.39 -7.39 -10.82
CA ASP A 36 -17.46 -8.02 -9.53
C ASP A 36 -17.58 -9.52 -9.79
N ARG A 37 -16.52 -10.28 -9.48
CA ARG A 37 -16.53 -11.73 -9.61
C ARG A 37 -17.22 -12.27 -8.35
N PRO A 38 -18.37 -12.95 -8.47
CA PRO A 38 -19.05 -13.50 -7.30
C PRO A 38 -18.16 -14.58 -6.69
N GLY A 39 -17.73 -14.38 -5.44
CA GLY A 39 -17.02 -15.40 -4.64
C GLY A 39 -15.64 -15.04 -4.09
N VAL A 40 -15.10 -13.85 -4.35
CA VAL A 40 -13.93 -13.35 -3.60
C VAL A 40 -14.42 -12.35 -2.54
N PRO A 41 -14.29 -12.65 -1.23
CA PRO A 41 -14.65 -11.68 -0.22
C PRO A 41 -13.79 -10.42 -0.39
N SER A 42 -14.44 -9.27 -0.26
CA SER A 42 -13.87 -7.95 -0.34
C SER A 42 -12.83 -7.78 0.75
N LEU A 43 -11.56 -8.00 0.40
CA LEU A 43 -10.45 -7.61 1.26
C LEU A 43 -10.48 -6.09 1.46
N LEU A 44 -11.05 -5.64 2.57
CA LEU A 44 -11.19 -4.23 2.89
C LEU A 44 -9.88 -3.72 3.50
N ILE A 45 -9.19 -2.85 2.75
CA ILE A 45 -7.97 -2.19 3.21
C ILE A 45 -8.28 -0.71 3.33
N TYR A 46 -8.35 -0.23 4.56
CA TYR A 46 -8.47 1.20 4.84
C TYR A 46 -7.08 1.82 4.82
N LEU A 47 -6.89 2.83 3.97
CA LEU A 47 -5.65 3.59 3.90
C LEU A 47 -5.96 5.05 4.19
N SER A 48 -5.40 5.57 5.27
CA SER A 48 -5.42 7.00 5.55
C SER A 48 -4.00 7.56 5.50
N ASN A 49 -3.81 8.67 4.80
CA ASN A 49 -2.53 9.36 4.76
C ASN A 49 -2.71 10.80 5.21
N HIS A 50 -2.33 11.09 6.45
CA HIS A 50 -2.38 12.43 7.03
C HIS A 50 -1.17 13.28 6.62
N THR A 51 -0.30 12.74 5.77
CA THR A 51 0.95 13.38 5.35
C THR A 51 0.87 13.80 3.89
N ARG A 52 0.90 15.11 3.62
CA ARG A 52 1.02 15.63 2.26
C ARG A 52 2.47 15.49 1.78
N GLY A 53 2.65 15.11 0.51
CA GLY A 53 3.97 15.10 -0.15
C GLY A 53 4.99 14.09 0.39
N SER A 54 4.55 13.06 1.11
CA SER A 54 5.42 12.06 1.75
C SER A 54 6.09 11.06 0.80
N GLY A 55 5.77 11.09 -0.49
CA GLY A 55 6.28 10.10 -1.45
C GLY A 55 5.64 8.71 -1.31
N ILE A 56 4.61 8.56 -0.47
CA ILE A 56 3.89 7.30 -0.27
C ILE A 56 2.82 7.14 -1.35
N ASP A 57 3.01 6.16 -2.23
CA ASP A 57 2.01 5.75 -3.20
C ASP A 57 0.97 4.80 -2.55
N ALA A 58 -0.23 5.31 -2.31
CA ALA A 58 -1.32 4.54 -1.72
C ALA A 58 -1.70 3.30 -2.57
N ALA A 59 -1.56 3.35 -3.90
CA ALA A 59 -1.82 2.20 -4.76
C ALA A 59 -0.74 1.13 -4.57
N HIS A 60 0.52 1.54 -4.40
CA HIS A 60 1.62 0.64 -4.06
C HIS A 60 1.39 -0.03 -2.71
N VAL A 61 1.15 0.76 -1.66
CA VAL A 61 0.87 0.25 -0.30
C VAL A 61 -0.29 -0.74 -0.32
N ARG A 62 -1.40 -0.40 -1.00
CA ARG A 62 -2.55 -1.30 -1.12
C ARG A 62 -2.17 -2.63 -1.77
N ARG A 63 -1.40 -2.61 -2.86
CA ARG A 63 -0.93 -3.84 -3.52
C ARG A 63 -0.04 -4.66 -2.60
N THR A 64 0.88 -4.03 -1.89
CA THR A 64 1.79 -4.67 -0.94
C THR A 64 1.01 -5.37 0.16
N VAL A 65 0.12 -4.65 0.86
CA VAL A 65 -0.72 -5.21 1.93
C VAL A 65 -1.55 -6.39 1.42
N ARG A 66 -2.17 -6.28 0.23
CA ARG A 66 -2.91 -7.41 -0.38
C ARG A 66 -2.04 -8.64 -0.60
N ARG A 67 -0.80 -8.47 -1.05
CA ARG A 67 0.14 -9.58 -1.30
C ARG A 67 0.59 -10.23 0.00
N LEU A 68 0.88 -9.42 1.02
CA LEU A 68 1.28 -9.88 2.35
C LEU A 68 0.16 -10.69 3.02
N LEU A 69 -1.05 -10.14 3.08
CA LEU A 69 -2.22 -10.85 3.63
C LEU A 69 -2.51 -12.15 2.89
N ALA A 70 -2.36 -12.15 1.55
CA ALA A 70 -2.52 -13.36 0.76
C ALA A 70 -1.45 -14.44 1.06
N ALA A 71 -0.21 -14.04 1.35
CA ALA A 71 0.88 -14.96 1.71
C ALA A 71 0.77 -15.50 3.16
N LEU A 72 0.10 -14.74 4.02
CA LEU A 72 -0.25 -15.09 5.40
C LEU A 72 -1.55 -15.92 5.49
N GLY A 73 -2.26 -16.15 4.38
CA GLY A 73 -3.53 -16.89 4.37
C GLY A 73 -4.76 -16.06 4.76
N GLU A 74 -4.57 -14.79 5.13
CA GLU A 74 -5.58 -13.84 5.61
C GLU A 74 -6.31 -13.14 4.46
N ARG A 75 -6.77 -13.91 3.47
CA ARG A 75 -7.41 -13.38 2.24
C ARG A 75 -8.79 -12.76 2.46
N ARG A 76 -9.37 -12.96 3.64
CA ARG A 76 -10.72 -12.50 4.02
C ARG A 76 -10.68 -11.47 5.15
N SER A 77 -9.50 -10.91 5.44
CA SER A 77 -9.27 -10.18 6.67
C SER A 77 -8.93 -8.72 6.40
N SER A 78 -9.64 -7.80 7.02
CA SER A 78 -9.42 -6.37 6.83
C SER A 78 -8.33 -5.84 7.73
N VAL A 79 -7.59 -4.85 7.23
CA VAL A 79 -6.58 -4.11 7.98
C VAL A 79 -6.67 -2.64 7.64
N SER A 80 -6.45 -1.81 8.64
CA SER A 80 -6.37 -0.37 8.51
C SER A 80 -4.91 0.06 8.62
N VAL A 81 -4.43 0.85 7.67
CA VAL A 81 -3.08 1.43 7.69
C VAL A 81 -3.20 2.94 7.64
N THR A 82 -2.69 3.61 8.67
CA THR A 82 -2.70 5.06 8.79
C THR A 82 -1.27 5.59 8.82
N PHE A 83 -0.97 6.55 7.95
CA PHE A 83 0.31 7.24 7.93
C PHE A 83 0.19 8.60 8.61
N VAL A 84 1.05 8.83 9.61
CA VAL A 84 1.05 10.03 10.45
C VAL A 84 2.43 10.69 10.49
N ARG A 85 2.50 11.90 11.03
CA ARG A 85 3.76 12.58 11.37
C ARG A 85 4.15 12.31 12.83
N ASP A 86 5.40 12.56 13.19
CA ASP A 86 5.93 12.33 14.54
C ASP A 86 5.12 12.99 15.68
N PRO A 87 4.58 14.22 15.55
CA PRO A 87 3.76 14.82 16.61
C PRO A 87 2.48 14.04 16.90
N GLU A 88 1.80 13.56 15.86
CA GLU A 88 0.59 12.74 15.98
C GLU A 88 0.94 11.35 16.52
N MET A 89 2.05 10.75 16.04
CA MET A 89 2.56 9.49 16.56
C MET A 89 2.89 9.54 18.06
N ARG A 90 3.57 10.60 18.51
CA ARG A 90 3.86 10.81 19.94
C ARG A 90 2.58 10.97 20.77
N ALA A 91 1.57 11.67 20.23
CA ALA A 91 0.28 11.79 20.89
C ALA A 91 -0.40 10.42 21.06
N LEU A 92 -0.44 9.62 19.99
CA LEU A 92 -0.99 8.27 20.03
C LEU A 92 -0.22 7.34 20.98
N ASN A 93 1.12 7.41 20.99
CA ASN A 93 1.94 6.60 21.88
C ASN A 93 1.73 6.98 23.35
N ARG A 94 1.53 8.27 23.64
CA ARG A 94 1.18 8.75 24.97
C ARG A 94 -0.21 8.29 25.38
N GLU A 95 -1.19 8.39 24.50
CA GLU A 95 -2.59 8.02 24.78
C GLU A 95 -2.76 6.53 25.02
N HIS A 96 -2.18 5.69 24.16
CA HIS A 96 -2.42 4.24 24.21
C HIS A 96 -1.38 3.44 25.00
N ARG A 97 -0.15 3.95 25.15
CA ARG A 97 0.95 3.24 25.85
C ARG A 97 1.53 4.01 27.02
N ALA A 98 0.97 5.17 27.38
CA ALA A 98 1.51 6.08 28.40
C ALA A 98 2.99 6.47 28.17
N LYS A 99 3.46 6.43 26.92
CA LYS A 99 4.84 6.73 26.53
C LYS A 99 4.89 8.02 25.73
N ASP A 100 5.39 9.09 26.34
CA ASP A 100 5.45 10.43 25.73
C ASP A 100 6.66 10.61 24.78
N ARG A 101 6.84 9.68 23.84
CA ARG A 101 7.89 9.69 22.82
C ARG A 101 7.35 9.23 21.46
N THR A 102 7.95 9.66 20.36
CA THR A 102 7.60 9.09 19.04
C THR A 102 8.09 7.65 18.93
N THR A 103 7.52 6.90 18.00
CA THR A 103 7.93 5.54 17.62
C THR A 103 7.66 5.35 16.14
N ASP A 104 8.23 4.31 15.55
CA ASP A 104 8.19 4.17 14.10
C ASP A 104 6.83 3.60 13.66
N VAL A 105 6.28 2.70 14.48
CA VAL A 105 5.01 2.05 14.22
C VAL A 105 4.26 1.68 15.50
N LEU A 106 2.93 1.80 15.45
CA LEU A 106 2.01 1.27 16.45
C LEU A 106 1.08 0.28 15.77
N SER A 107 0.96 -0.91 16.36
CA SER A 107 0.01 -1.94 15.93
C SER A 107 -1.03 -2.15 17.03
N PHE A 108 -2.30 -2.04 16.67
CA PHE A 108 -3.44 -2.26 17.54
C PHE A 108 -4.21 -3.47 17.03
N SER A 109 -3.97 -4.63 17.64
CA SER A 109 -4.68 -5.85 17.33
C SER A 109 -6.11 -5.77 17.85
N LEU A 110 -7.10 -5.91 16.96
CA LEU A 110 -8.52 -5.98 17.34
C LEU A 110 -8.99 -7.42 17.58
N VAL A 111 -8.07 -8.38 17.46
CA VAL A 111 -8.31 -9.79 17.74
C VAL A 111 -8.20 -10.02 19.24
N GLU A 112 -9.17 -9.51 20.00
CA GLU A 112 -9.35 -9.89 21.39
C GLU A 112 -10.50 -10.90 21.49
N GLY A 113 -10.18 -12.12 21.94
CA GLY A 113 -11.12 -12.96 22.68
C GLY A 113 -12.02 -13.94 21.92
N GLU A 114 -12.39 -13.72 20.66
CA GLU A 114 -13.30 -14.65 19.97
C GLU A 114 -12.90 -14.89 18.49
N PRO A 115 -12.84 -16.16 18.03
CA PRO A 115 -12.71 -16.42 16.60
C PRO A 115 -13.94 -15.83 15.91
N GLY A 116 -13.71 -14.77 15.11
CA GLY A 116 -14.76 -14.15 14.30
C GLY A 116 -15.57 -15.20 13.53
N PRO A 117 -16.84 -14.92 13.20
CA PRO A 117 -17.75 -15.90 12.64
C PRO A 117 -17.09 -16.65 11.48
N ARG A 118 -17.11 -18.00 11.54
CA ARG A 118 -16.52 -18.87 10.51
C ARG A 118 -17.11 -18.50 9.15
N GLY A 119 -16.34 -17.77 8.34
CA GLY A 119 -16.73 -17.32 6.99
C GLY A 119 -16.98 -15.81 6.84
N GLY A 120 -16.94 -15.02 7.92
CA GLY A 120 -17.07 -13.56 7.89
C GLY A 120 -15.75 -12.81 7.66
N GLU A 121 -15.84 -11.54 7.28
CA GLU A 121 -14.69 -10.63 7.18
C GLU A 121 -14.11 -10.40 8.59
N ARG A 122 -12.83 -10.74 8.79
CA ARG A 122 -12.15 -10.58 10.09
C ARG A 122 -11.33 -9.30 10.09
N MET A 123 -11.59 -8.35 10.99
CA MET A 123 -10.70 -7.20 11.16
C MET A 123 -9.48 -7.63 11.99
N LEU A 124 -8.28 -7.54 11.40
CA LEU A 124 -7.03 -7.83 12.10
C LEU A 124 -6.68 -6.72 13.10
N GLY A 125 -6.84 -5.48 12.68
CA GLY A 125 -6.49 -4.33 13.50
C GLY A 125 -6.09 -3.09 12.70
N ASP A 126 -5.49 -2.16 13.43
CA ASP A 126 -4.96 -0.91 12.93
C ASP A 126 -3.43 -0.90 13.01
N VAL A 127 -2.81 -0.44 11.92
CA VAL A 127 -1.36 -0.18 11.84
C VAL A 127 -1.18 1.31 11.61
N VAL A 128 -0.47 1.98 12.50
CA VAL A 128 -0.15 3.41 12.39
C VAL A 128 1.35 3.55 12.20
N ILE A 129 1.79 4.15 11.08
CA ILE A 129 3.20 4.29 10.70
C ILE A 129 3.59 5.77 10.72
N SER A 130 4.72 6.10 11.38
CA SER A 130 5.33 7.42 11.29
C SER A 130 6.11 7.54 9.99
N VAL A 131 5.68 8.47 9.14
CA VAL A 131 6.36 8.79 7.87
C VAL A 131 7.72 9.43 8.12
N ASP A 132 7.85 10.21 9.20
CA ASP A 132 9.10 10.91 9.51
C ASP A 132 10.16 9.92 9.99
N ALA A 133 9.77 8.92 10.79
CA ALA A 133 10.64 7.81 11.18
C ALA A 133 11.08 6.98 9.97
N ALA A 134 10.11 6.55 9.15
CA ALA A 134 10.41 5.79 7.94
C ALA A 134 11.34 6.56 6.98
N ALA A 135 11.19 7.88 6.87
CA ALA A 135 12.08 8.71 6.05
C ALA A 135 13.51 8.79 6.61
N ARG A 136 13.68 8.94 7.93
CA ARG A 136 15.01 8.94 8.58
C ARG A 136 15.72 7.61 8.35
N GLN A 137 15.01 6.52 8.59
CA GLN A 137 15.57 5.16 8.50
C GLN A 137 15.90 4.79 7.06
N ALA A 138 15.01 5.16 6.12
CA ALA A 138 15.30 5.02 4.70
C ALA A 138 16.59 5.76 4.30
N ALA A 139 16.86 6.95 4.86
CA ALA A 139 18.10 7.69 4.61
C ALA A 139 19.33 6.99 5.22
N ASP A 140 19.22 6.42 6.42
CA ASP A 140 20.31 5.69 7.08
C ASP A 140 20.77 4.46 6.26
N TYR A 141 19.84 3.82 5.53
CA TYR A 141 20.09 2.66 4.69
C TYR A 141 20.28 2.97 3.19
N ASP A 142 20.35 4.25 2.80
CA ASP A 142 20.36 4.71 1.40
C ASP A 142 19.29 4.01 0.53
N ALA A 143 18.10 3.88 1.12
CA ALA A 143 16.98 3.14 0.58
C ALA A 143 15.80 4.08 0.27
N PRO A 144 14.93 3.71 -0.68
CA PRO A 144 13.70 4.46 -0.90
C PRO A 144 12.74 4.28 0.30
N ILE A 145 12.03 5.34 0.69
CA ILE A 145 11.04 5.31 1.79
C ILE A 145 10.00 4.18 1.64
N ALA A 146 9.64 3.84 0.40
CA ALA A 146 8.73 2.73 0.12
C ALA A 146 9.23 1.39 0.69
N ARG A 147 10.55 1.15 0.68
CA ARG A 147 11.17 -0.05 1.25
C ARG A 147 11.01 -0.09 2.76
N GLU A 148 11.20 1.05 3.42
CA GLU A 148 11.06 1.14 4.86
C GLU A 148 9.60 0.96 5.29
N VAL A 149 8.66 1.54 4.54
CA VAL A 149 7.23 1.30 4.72
C VAL A 149 6.87 -0.18 4.52
N GLU A 150 7.42 -0.85 3.51
CA GLU A 150 7.20 -2.30 3.30
C GLU A 150 7.66 -3.12 4.50
N ARG A 151 8.82 -2.79 5.06
CA ARG A 151 9.36 -3.45 6.24
C ARG A 151 8.49 -3.25 7.47
N LEU A 152 8.12 -2.00 7.77
CA LEU A 152 7.24 -1.66 8.88
C LEU A 152 5.87 -2.33 8.74
N LEU A 153 5.34 -2.45 7.52
CA LEU A 153 4.10 -3.18 7.24
C LEU A 153 4.23 -4.68 7.51
N ILE A 154 5.32 -5.32 7.04
CA ILE A 154 5.58 -6.74 7.29
C ILE A 154 5.64 -7.00 8.79
N HIS A 155 6.46 -6.22 9.50
CA HIS A 155 6.64 -6.32 10.94
C HIS A 155 5.31 -6.16 11.69
N SER A 156 4.53 -5.12 11.36
CA SER A 156 3.24 -4.83 11.99
C SER A 156 2.20 -5.91 11.74
N LEU A 157 2.11 -6.42 10.52
CA LEU A 157 1.16 -7.48 10.17
C LEU A 157 1.46 -8.78 10.94
N LEU A 158 2.74 -9.10 11.15
CA LEU A 158 3.13 -10.24 11.97
C LEU A 158 2.71 -10.07 13.44
N HIS A 159 2.91 -8.88 14.00
CA HIS A 159 2.41 -8.55 15.34
C HIS A 159 0.88 -8.64 15.44
N LEU A 160 0.14 -8.19 14.42
CA LEU A 160 -1.33 -8.32 14.40
C LEU A 160 -1.80 -9.79 14.40
N LEU A 161 -0.97 -10.72 13.89
CA LEU A 161 -1.25 -12.15 13.89
C LEU A 161 -0.74 -12.88 15.14
N GLY A 162 -0.19 -12.16 16.11
CA GLY A 162 0.30 -12.72 17.37
C GLY A 162 1.69 -13.33 17.26
N HIS A 163 2.45 -13.03 16.20
CA HIS A 163 3.88 -13.29 16.21
C HIS A 163 4.54 -12.22 17.08
N ASP A 164 4.98 -12.63 18.27
CA ASP A 164 5.80 -11.80 19.15
C ASP A 164 7.27 -12.22 19.07
N HIS A 165 8.17 -11.40 19.61
CA HIS A 165 9.61 -11.62 19.61
C HIS A 165 10.24 -11.44 21.00
N MET A 166 9.44 -11.63 22.06
CA MET A 166 9.90 -11.53 23.45
C MET A 166 10.95 -12.60 23.79
N GLU A 167 10.87 -13.80 23.20
CA GLU A 167 11.87 -14.86 23.37
C GLU A 167 12.79 -15.04 22.15
N SER A 168 14.03 -15.51 22.37
CA SER A 168 15.05 -15.68 21.32
C SER A 168 14.65 -16.67 20.20
N GLN A 169 13.90 -17.71 20.55
CA GLN A 169 13.35 -18.66 19.56
C GLN A 169 12.22 -18.04 18.73
N GLU A 170 11.38 -17.22 19.35
CA GLU A 170 10.28 -16.52 18.69
C GLU A 170 10.81 -15.44 17.74
N ARG A 171 11.83 -14.70 18.18
CA ARG A 171 12.58 -13.76 17.34
C ARG A 171 13.13 -14.42 16.08
N SER A 172 13.76 -15.58 16.20
CA SER A 172 14.31 -16.30 15.03
C SER A 172 13.23 -16.72 14.04
N ARG A 173 12.05 -17.11 14.54
CA ARG A 173 10.89 -17.45 13.71
C ARG A 173 10.30 -16.21 13.03
N MET A 174 10.18 -15.10 13.76
CA MET A 174 9.68 -13.83 13.22
C MET A 174 10.59 -13.33 12.10
N VAL A 175 11.91 -13.31 12.30
CA VAL A 175 12.88 -12.89 11.28
C VAL A 175 12.81 -13.77 10.02
N SER A 176 12.65 -15.09 10.20
CA SER A 176 12.45 -16.00 9.07
C SER A 176 11.19 -15.66 8.29
N GLU A 177 10.11 -15.32 8.98
CA GLU A 177 8.83 -14.96 8.37
C GLU A 177 8.87 -13.59 7.70
N GLU A 178 9.52 -12.60 8.33
CA GLU A 178 9.79 -11.29 7.73
C GLU A 178 10.56 -11.43 6.42
N ARG A 179 11.62 -12.26 6.41
CA ARG A 179 12.39 -12.56 5.21
C ARG A 179 11.56 -13.25 4.13
N ARG A 180 10.70 -14.20 4.50
CA ARG A 180 9.77 -14.87 3.58
C ARG A 180 8.82 -13.86 2.94
N LEU A 181 8.25 -12.96 3.74
CA LEU A 181 7.30 -11.94 3.28
C LEU A 181 7.97 -10.85 2.44
N ALA A 182 9.19 -10.44 2.77
CA ALA A 182 10.00 -9.53 1.96
C ALA A 182 10.20 -10.10 0.54
N ALA A 183 10.50 -11.40 0.42
CA ALA A 183 10.62 -12.08 -0.87
C ALA A 183 9.31 -12.06 -1.68
N VAL A 184 8.14 -12.17 -1.02
CA VAL A 184 6.81 -12.10 -1.69
C VAL A 184 6.58 -10.76 -2.37
N VAL A 185 7.05 -9.67 -1.77
CA VAL A 185 6.89 -8.31 -2.32
C VAL A 185 8.07 -7.89 -3.20
N GLY A 186 9.12 -8.72 -3.31
CA GLY A 186 10.30 -8.45 -4.12
C GLY A 186 11.30 -7.51 -3.44
N MET A 187 11.24 -7.40 -2.12
CA MET A 187 12.12 -6.58 -1.31
C MET A 187 13.40 -7.36 -0.96
N PRO A 188 14.61 -6.82 -1.25
CA PRO A 188 15.84 -7.42 -0.78
C PRO A 188 15.93 -7.25 0.75
N TRP A 189 16.21 -8.35 1.45
CA TRP A 189 16.38 -8.32 2.90
C TRP A 189 17.80 -7.87 3.26
N ALA A 190 17.91 -6.68 3.85
CA ALA A 190 19.19 -6.07 4.25
C ALA A 190 19.22 -5.71 5.76
N TYR A 191 18.24 -6.16 6.52
CA TYR A 191 18.05 -5.77 7.91
C TYR A 191 18.57 -6.89 8.83
N GLU A 192 19.55 -6.54 9.67
CA GLU A 192 20.01 -7.41 10.75
C GLU A 192 18.96 -7.39 11.88
N PRO A 193 18.71 -8.50 12.59
CA PRO A 193 17.79 -8.50 13.72
C PRO A 193 18.35 -7.64 14.87
N GLY A 194 17.97 -6.36 14.92
CA GLY A 194 18.36 -5.43 15.97
C GLY A 194 17.85 -5.86 17.36
N GLU A 195 18.57 -5.52 18.41
CA GLU A 195 18.03 -5.55 19.79
C GLU A 195 16.89 -4.51 19.91
N GLU A 196 15.87 -4.83 20.71
CA GLU A 196 14.58 -4.10 20.83
C GLU A 196 14.57 -2.61 20.42
N GLY A 197 13.62 -2.24 19.56
CA GLY A 197 13.27 -0.83 19.34
C GLY A 197 14.20 -0.07 18.39
N GLN A 198 15.02 -0.78 17.62
CA GLN A 198 15.38 -0.27 16.30
C GLN A 198 14.38 -0.78 15.28
N PRO A 199 13.95 0.11 14.36
CA PRO A 199 12.96 -0.16 13.34
C PRO A 199 13.05 -1.57 12.79
#